data_AF-A0A2G2Q332-F1
#
_entry.id   AF-A0A2G2Q332-F1
#
_cell.length_a   1.000
_cell.length_b   1.000
_cell.length_c   1.000
_cell.angle_alpha   90.00
_cell.angle_beta   90.00
_cell.angle_gamma   90.00
#
_symmetry.space_group_name_H-M   'P 1'
#
loop_
_entity.id
_entity.type
_entity.pdbx_description
1 polymer ?
#
loop_
_entity_poly.entity_id
_entity_poly.type
_entity_poly.pdbx_seq_one_letter_code
_entity_poly.pdbx_strand_id
1 'polypeptide(L)'
;MHKSTLTILVFCLLTLNGFNQINAITEKGDTIFVYNNGTWKSKPTIKKPESIKSSVEATVTIDDFSNKKSINTKNWTSFGISTTKTKLTGFATYYNDGVYAVKLTLASDLGCMSNQRSTLKVKLSNDEVIEFIQVSKTDCSNSVFATFAPITEADLKNENYMDLIKENVDILKQYDWVTIRIQGSEYYIDITPRITKKTPNPEQFFRQHFTSISNKL
;
A
#
# COMPACT_ATOMS: atom_id res chain seq x y z
N MET A 1 29.27 20.29 -64.67
CA MET A 1 29.83 19.26 -63.77
C MET A 1 29.89 19.82 -62.35
N HIS A 2 29.05 19.34 -61.44
CA HIS A 2 29.35 19.33 -60.01
C HIS A 2 28.51 18.25 -59.34
N LYS A 3 29.17 17.18 -58.87
CA LYS A 3 28.58 16.18 -57.97
C LYS A 3 28.42 16.83 -56.59
N SER A 4 27.31 16.56 -55.91
CA SER A 4 27.26 16.69 -54.45
C SER A 4 26.44 15.55 -53.86
N THR A 5 26.96 15.08 -52.74
CA THR A 5 26.84 13.79 -52.09
C THR A 5 25.51 13.56 -51.37
N LEU A 6 25.08 12.30 -51.42
CA LEU A 6 24.00 11.71 -50.63
C LEU A 6 24.42 11.63 -49.15
N THR A 7 23.69 12.31 -48.27
CA THR A 7 23.83 12.16 -46.81
C THR A 7 22.53 11.57 -46.27
N ILE A 8 22.53 10.25 -46.05
CA ILE A 8 21.43 9.55 -45.37
C ILE A 8 21.59 9.81 -43.87
N LEU A 9 20.74 10.67 -43.32
CA LEU A 9 20.63 10.87 -41.88
C LEU A 9 19.73 9.76 -41.32
N VAL A 10 20.33 8.66 -40.88
CA VAL A 10 19.64 7.60 -40.13
C VAL A 10 19.34 8.13 -38.73
N PHE A 11 18.15 8.69 -38.53
CA PHE A 11 17.61 8.89 -37.19
C PHE A 11 17.15 7.53 -36.66
N CYS A 12 18.04 6.85 -35.94
CA CYS A 12 17.69 5.76 -35.04
C CYS A 12 16.78 6.33 -33.94
N LEU A 13 15.48 6.34 -34.18
CA LEU A 13 14.47 6.47 -33.13
C LEU A 13 14.54 5.19 -32.28
N LEU A 14 15.30 5.26 -31.20
CA LEU A 14 15.22 4.31 -30.10
C LEU A 14 13.78 4.27 -29.61
N THR A 15 13.06 3.21 -29.99
CA THR A 15 11.70 2.94 -29.54
C THR A 15 11.71 2.80 -28.02
N LEU A 16 11.01 3.71 -27.36
CA LEU A 16 10.58 3.57 -25.98
C LEU A 16 9.86 2.21 -25.86
N ASN A 17 10.41 1.29 -25.08
CA ASN A 17 9.74 0.06 -24.70
C ASN A 17 8.55 0.41 -23.80
N GLY A 18 7.42 0.73 -24.41
CA GLY A 18 6.13 0.77 -23.75
C GLY A 18 5.79 -0.62 -23.23
N PHE A 19 5.27 -0.69 -22.01
CA PHE A 19 4.83 -1.94 -21.40
C PHE A 19 3.82 -2.66 -22.32
N ASN A 20 4.23 -3.79 -22.90
CA ASN A 20 3.51 -4.55 -23.93
C ASN A 20 2.49 -5.55 -23.34
N GLN A 21 1.59 -5.10 -22.46
CA GLN A 21 0.50 -5.96 -21.99
C GLN A 21 -0.77 -5.16 -21.61
N ILE A 22 -1.93 -5.76 -21.87
CA ILE A 22 -3.24 -5.27 -21.40
C ILE A 22 -3.91 -6.33 -20.52
N ASN A 23 -4.74 -5.89 -19.58
CA ASN A 23 -5.61 -6.77 -18.80
C ASN A 23 -6.90 -7.03 -19.59
N ALA A 24 -7.32 -8.29 -19.69
CA ALA A 24 -8.61 -8.67 -20.26
C ALA A 24 -9.36 -9.62 -19.32
N ILE A 25 -10.68 -9.70 -19.50
CA ILE A 25 -11.56 -10.58 -18.72
C ILE A 25 -12.14 -11.62 -19.67
N THR A 26 -12.04 -12.91 -19.31
CA THR A 26 -12.64 -14.00 -20.10
C THR A 26 -14.15 -14.05 -19.91
N GLU A 27 -14.87 -14.77 -20.77
CA GLU A 27 -16.31 -15.03 -20.57
C GLU A 27 -16.65 -15.72 -19.24
N LYS A 28 -15.65 -16.39 -18.63
CA LYS A 28 -15.76 -17.02 -17.31
C LYS A 28 -15.46 -16.07 -16.14
N GLY A 29 -15.12 -14.81 -16.43
CA GLY A 29 -14.77 -13.80 -15.44
C GLY A 29 -13.30 -13.80 -15.01
N ASP A 30 -12.44 -14.64 -15.60
CA ASP A 30 -11.03 -14.71 -15.24
C ASP A 30 -10.25 -13.54 -15.83
N THR A 31 -9.34 -12.95 -15.06
CA THR A 31 -8.40 -11.95 -15.59
C THR A 31 -7.22 -12.63 -16.27
N ILE A 32 -6.86 -12.16 -17.46
CA ILE A 32 -5.69 -12.62 -18.22
C ILE A 32 -4.79 -11.43 -18.59
N PHE A 33 -3.50 -11.70 -18.75
CA PHE A 33 -2.59 -10.80 -19.44
C PHE A 33 -2.61 -11.13 -20.92
N VAL A 34 -2.88 -10.13 -21.76
CA VAL A 34 -2.79 -10.23 -23.22
C VAL A 34 -1.57 -9.46 -23.67
N TYR A 35 -0.70 -10.13 -24.42
CA TYR A 35 0.54 -9.58 -24.95
C TYR A 35 0.36 -9.16 -26.42
N ASN A 36 1.15 -8.19 -26.88
CA ASN A 36 1.05 -7.67 -28.25
C ASN A 36 1.36 -8.71 -29.35
N ASN A 37 2.03 -9.81 -29.00
CA ASN A 37 2.29 -10.94 -29.90
C ASN A 37 1.10 -11.91 -30.00
N GLY A 38 -0.07 -11.56 -29.44
CA GLY A 38 -1.28 -12.37 -29.45
C GLY A 38 -1.27 -13.54 -28.48
N THR A 39 -0.20 -13.73 -27.69
CA THR A 39 -0.21 -14.70 -26.61
C THR A 39 -0.90 -14.13 -25.39
N TRP A 40 -1.36 -15.03 -24.52
CA TRP A 40 -1.97 -14.66 -23.26
C TRP A 40 -1.45 -15.59 -22.16
N LYS A 41 -1.48 -15.09 -20.93
CA LYS A 41 -1.22 -15.89 -19.75
C LYS A 41 -2.34 -15.65 -18.75
N SER A 42 -2.85 -16.73 -18.14
CA SER A 42 -3.75 -16.59 -17.01
C SER A 42 -3.06 -15.77 -15.94
N LYS A 43 -3.73 -14.72 -15.45
CA LYS A 43 -3.29 -14.10 -14.22
C LYS A 43 -3.41 -15.20 -13.16
N PRO A 44 -2.35 -15.49 -12.37
CA PRO A 44 -2.43 -16.53 -11.36
C PRO A 44 -3.67 -16.27 -10.51
N THR A 45 -4.59 -17.23 -10.44
CA THR A 45 -5.73 -17.15 -9.53
C THR A 45 -5.19 -17.34 -8.13
N ILE A 46 -4.66 -16.26 -7.53
CA ILE A 46 -4.27 -16.28 -6.13
C ILE A 46 -5.55 -16.53 -5.35
N LYS A 47 -5.65 -17.72 -4.75
CA LYS A 47 -6.80 -18.11 -3.92
C LYS A 47 -7.03 -16.99 -2.91
N LYS A 48 -8.17 -16.31 -3.02
CA LYS A 48 -8.63 -15.34 -2.05
C LYS A 48 -8.57 -16.02 -0.67
N PRO A 49 -7.75 -15.49 0.27
CA PRO A 49 -7.72 -16.00 1.62
C PRO A 49 -9.14 -16.04 2.20
N GLU A 50 -9.45 -17.10 2.96
CA GLU A 50 -10.75 -17.25 3.61
C GLU A 50 -11.07 -16.01 4.47
N SER A 51 -12.32 -15.56 4.48
CA SER A 51 -12.75 -14.41 5.28
C SER A 51 -12.39 -14.63 6.75
N ILE A 52 -11.63 -13.71 7.34
CA ILE A 52 -11.18 -13.84 8.73
C ILE A 52 -12.17 -13.19 9.70
N LYS A 53 -12.44 -13.88 10.81
CA LYS A 53 -12.98 -13.23 12.01
C LYS A 53 -11.85 -12.45 12.67
N SER A 54 -11.97 -11.13 12.78
CA SER A 54 -10.94 -10.34 13.43
C SER A 54 -10.80 -10.70 14.91
N SER A 55 -9.54 -10.86 15.33
CA SER A 55 -9.11 -11.05 16.72
C SER A 55 -8.57 -9.76 17.36
N VAL A 56 -8.46 -8.69 16.56
CA VAL A 56 -7.93 -7.40 17.00
C VAL A 56 -9.06 -6.60 17.63
N GLU A 57 -8.84 -6.13 18.84
CA GLU A 57 -9.74 -5.23 19.55
C GLU A 57 -9.76 -3.83 18.89
N ALA A 58 -10.94 -3.20 18.82
CA ALA A 58 -11.12 -1.84 18.35
C ALA A 58 -11.92 -1.02 19.37
N THR A 59 -11.41 0.18 19.67
CA THR A 59 -11.99 1.14 20.60
C THR A 59 -12.59 2.29 19.81
N VAL A 60 -13.85 2.63 20.12
CA VAL A 60 -14.53 3.81 19.57
C VAL A 60 -14.33 4.97 20.55
N THR A 61 -13.93 6.12 20.04
CA THR A 61 -13.79 7.36 20.80
C THR A 61 -14.61 8.44 20.11
N ILE A 62 -15.38 9.19 20.89
CA ILE A 62 -16.12 10.36 20.43
C ILE A 62 -15.47 11.56 21.12
N ASP A 63 -15.06 12.55 20.34
CA ASP A 63 -14.53 13.80 20.88
C ASP A 63 -15.68 14.69 21.37
N ASP A 64 -15.68 15.04 22.66
CA ASP A 64 -16.79 15.76 23.31
C ASP A 64 -17.02 17.17 22.73
N PHE A 65 -16.00 17.81 22.16
CA PHE A 65 -16.09 19.16 21.63
C PHE A 65 -16.53 19.20 20.16
N SER A 66 -16.00 18.29 19.34
CA SER A 66 -16.26 18.25 17.90
C SER A 66 -17.30 17.22 17.48
N ASN A 67 -17.74 16.36 18.40
CA ASN A 67 -18.60 15.21 18.16
C ASN A 67 -18.06 14.27 17.06
N LYS A 68 -16.74 14.27 16.84
CA LYS A 68 -16.10 13.43 15.83
C LYS A 68 -15.83 12.03 16.39
N LYS A 69 -16.37 11.02 15.71
CA LYS A 69 -16.07 9.60 15.96
C LYS A 69 -14.68 9.26 15.42
N SER A 70 -13.90 8.51 16.19
CA SER A 70 -12.71 7.80 15.71
C SER A 70 -12.73 6.37 16.21
N ILE A 71 -12.16 5.47 15.43
CA ILE A 71 -12.01 4.06 15.81
C ILE A 71 -10.52 3.74 15.75
N ASN A 72 -9.96 3.26 16.85
CA ASN A 72 -8.56 2.85 16.92
C ASN A 72 -8.47 1.38 17.26
N THR A 73 -7.67 0.65 16.50
CA THR A 73 -7.39 -0.77 16.77
C THR A 73 -6.25 -0.91 17.77
N LYS A 74 -6.25 -2.04 18.49
CA LYS A 74 -5.18 -2.37 19.43
C LYS A 74 -3.86 -2.52 18.72
N ASN A 75 -2.83 -1.88 19.27
CA ASN A 75 -1.48 -1.89 18.73
C ASN A 75 -0.87 -3.29 18.64
N TRP A 76 -0.33 -3.64 17.46
CA TRP A 76 0.51 -4.81 17.26
C TRP A 76 1.97 -4.42 17.38
N THR A 77 2.68 -5.08 18.29
CA THR A 77 4.08 -4.78 18.59
C THR A 77 5.03 -5.71 17.85
N SER A 78 6.02 -5.15 17.16
CA SER A 78 7.07 -5.91 16.46
C SER A 78 6.55 -6.99 15.50
N PHE A 79 5.46 -6.68 14.78
CA PHE A 79 4.81 -7.57 13.82
C PHE A 79 5.53 -7.64 12.46
N GLY A 80 6.45 -6.70 12.19
CA GLY A 80 7.33 -6.74 11.03
C GLY A 80 8.79 -6.59 11.43
N ILE A 81 9.69 -7.02 10.55
CA ILE A 81 11.14 -6.87 10.73
C ILE A 81 11.86 -6.58 9.41
N SER A 82 12.89 -5.74 9.46
CA SER A 82 13.81 -5.53 8.35
C SER A 82 14.98 -6.53 8.34
N THR A 83 15.76 -6.53 7.26
CA THR A 83 17.06 -7.22 7.20
C THR A 83 18.04 -6.71 8.27
N THR A 84 17.97 -5.42 8.60
CA THR A 84 18.76 -4.75 9.66
C THR A 84 18.19 -4.95 11.08
N LYS A 85 17.20 -5.84 11.26
CA LYS A 85 16.56 -6.17 12.54
C LYS A 85 15.75 -5.05 13.18
N THR A 86 15.45 -3.98 12.44
CA THR A 86 14.49 -2.96 12.85
C THR A 86 13.08 -3.55 12.88
N LYS A 87 12.35 -3.30 13.97
CA LYS A 87 11.02 -3.89 14.21
C LYS A 87 9.92 -2.88 13.92
N LEU A 88 8.90 -3.32 13.18
CA LEU A 88 7.72 -2.53 12.86
C LEU A 88 6.62 -2.77 13.91
N THR A 89 6.04 -1.69 14.40
CA THR A 89 4.90 -1.66 15.33
C THR A 89 3.83 -0.74 14.76
N GLY A 90 2.56 -0.96 15.08
CA GLY A 90 1.50 -0.12 14.56
C GLY A 90 0.08 -0.61 14.78
N PHE A 91 -0.86 0.22 14.34
CA PHE A 91 -2.30 -0.01 14.39
C PHE A 91 -3.01 0.73 13.26
N ALA A 92 -4.26 0.37 13.01
CA ALA A 92 -5.14 1.10 12.11
C ALA A 92 -6.09 2.03 12.88
N THR A 93 -6.46 3.11 12.22
CA THR A 93 -7.41 4.10 12.70
C THR A 93 -8.43 4.42 11.61
N TYR A 94 -9.62 4.83 12.02
CA TYR A 94 -10.65 5.37 11.15
C TYR A 94 -11.16 6.67 11.75
N TYR A 95 -11.29 7.68 10.91
CA TYR A 95 -11.78 9.01 11.28
C TYR A 95 -13.19 9.24 10.72
N ASN A 96 -13.99 10.09 11.39
CA ASN A 96 -15.39 10.36 11.04
C ASN A 96 -15.61 10.87 9.61
N ASP A 97 -14.55 11.33 8.95
CA ASP A 97 -14.52 11.75 7.56
C ASP A 97 -14.44 10.58 6.56
N GLY A 98 -14.44 9.32 7.03
CA GLY A 98 -14.32 8.13 6.18
C GLY A 98 -12.89 7.68 5.95
N VAL A 99 -11.90 8.35 6.56
CA VAL A 99 -10.49 8.10 6.27
C VAL A 99 -9.98 6.93 7.09
N TYR A 100 -9.70 5.83 6.40
CA TYR A 100 -8.91 4.73 6.94
C TYR A 100 -7.42 5.08 6.86
N ALA A 101 -6.69 4.82 7.94
CA ALA A 101 -5.25 5.00 7.98
C ALA A 101 -4.56 3.97 8.85
N VAL A 102 -3.25 3.84 8.69
CA VAL A 102 -2.37 3.06 9.57
C VAL A 102 -1.32 3.96 10.20
N LYS A 103 -1.11 3.79 11.50
CA LYS A 103 -0.08 4.46 12.28
C LYS A 103 1.04 3.47 12.53
N LEU A 104 2.23 3.80 12.04
CA LEU A 104 3.40 2.93 12.06
C LEU A 104 4.54 3.56 12.87
N THR A 105 5.28 2.71 13.56
CA THR A 105 6.46 3.09 14.33
C THR A 105 7.59 2.10 14.14
N LEU A 106 8.79 2.61 13.83
CA LEU A 106 10.03 1.83 13.78
C LEU A 106 11.27 2.73 13.97
N ALA A 107 12.33 2.20 14.59
CA ALA A 107 13.58 2.92 14.78
C ALA A 107 14.49 2.76 13.55
N SER A 108 14.32 3.64 12.56
CA SER A 108 15.21 3.76 11.40
C SER A 108 15.25 5.21 10.98
N ASP A 109 16.43 5.66 10.60
CA ASP A 109 16.62 6.90 9.88
C ASP A 109 16.29 6.67 8.40
N LEU A 110 15.26 7.36 7.90
CA LEU A 110 14.86 7.34 6.49
C LEU A 110 14.95 8.75 5.86
N GLY A 111 15.61 9.69 6.55
CA GLY A 111 15.38 11.12 6.37
C GLY A 111 14.02 11.55 6.93
N CYS A 112 13.43 12.59 6.34
CA CYS A 112 12.12 13.09 6.76
C CYS A 112 10.96 12.22 6.26
N MET A 113 10.08 11.84 7.17
CA MET A 113 8.74 11.35 6.89
C MET A 113 7.84 12.53 6.53
N SER A 114 7.93 12.97 5.27
CA SER A 114 7.31 14.20 4.75
C SER A 114 5.83 14.02 4.43
N ASN A 115 5.01 14.98 4.86
CA ASN A 115 3.59 15.02 4.54
C ASN A 115 3.35 15.03 3.04
N GLN A 116 2.44 14.14 2.59
CA GLN A 116 2.05 13.99 1.19
C GLN A 116 3.19 13.67 0.21
N ARG A 117 4.35 13.21 0.70
CA ARG A 117 5.51 12.86 -0.14
C ARG A 117 6.13 11.52 0.22
N SER A 118 6.24 11.23 1.52
CA SER A 118 6.68 9.92 1.98
C SER A 118 5.60 8.88 1.75
N THR A 119 6.01 7.66 1.42
CA THR A 119 5.11 6.60 0.98
C THR A 119 5.30 5.32 1.75
N LEU A 120 4.23 4.54 1.82
CA LEU A 120 4.22 3.16 2.29
C LEU A 120 3.66 2.31 1.15
N LYS A 121 4.46 1.39 0.60
CA LYS A 121 4.00 0.44 -0.42
C LYS A 121 3.83 -0.93 0.20
N VAL A 122 2.67 -1.54 -0.01
CA VAL A 122 2.31 -2.84 0.55
C VAL A 122 2.16 -3.82 -0.60
N LYS A 123 3.11 -4.76 -0.72
CA LYS A 123 2.98 -5.89 -1.64
C LYS A 123 2.14 -6.97 -0.98
N LEU A 124 1.06 -7.38 -1.66
CA LEU A 124 0.11 -8.38 -1.20
C LEU A 124 0.41 -9.78 -1.76
N SER A 125 -0.20 -10.80 -1.17
CA SER A 125 -0.05 -12.20 -1.58
C SER A 125 -0.60 -12.48 -2.98
N ASN A 126 -1.44 -11.60 -3.51
CA ASN A 126 -1.91 -11.62 -4.90
C ASN A 126 -1.03 -10.83 -5.88
N ASP A 127 0.20 -10.48 -5.46
CA ASP A 127 1.16 -9.64 -6.19
C ASP A 127 0.71 -8.19 -6.47
N GLU A 128 -0.46 -7.79 -5.99
CA GLU A 128 -0.91 -6.40 -6.04
C GLU A 128 -0.09 -5.53 -5.08
N VAL A 129 0.11 -4.27 -5.46
CA VAL A 129 0.82 -3.29 -4.65
C VAL A 129 -0.12 -2.15 -4.35
N ILE A 130 -0.48 -2.00 -3.07
CA ILE A 130 -1.24 -0.85 -2.59
C ILE A 130 -0.27 0.19 -2.06
N GLU A 131 -0.32 1.38 -2.63
CA GLU A 131 0.48 2.51 -2.18
C GLU A 131 -0.32 3.40 -1.25
N PHE A 132 0.35 3.87 -0.20
CA PHE A 132 -0.19 4.74 0.81
C PHE A 132 0.64 6.01 0.86
N ILE A 133 -0.04 7.11 1.11
CA ILE A 133 0.56 8.42 1.29
C ILE A 133 0.65 8.78 2.77
N GLN A 134 1.76 9.38 3.19
CA GLN A 134 1.91 9.90 4.55
C GLN A 134 0.98 11.12 4.74
N VAL A 135 0.17 11.10 5.80
CA VAL A 135 -0.83 12.16 6.09
C VAL A 135 -0.63 12.85 7.45
N SER A 136 0.32 12.41 8.27
CA SER A 136 0.69 13.10 9.52
C SER A 136 1.61 14.30 9.29
N LYS A 137 1.88 15.11 10.32
CA LYS A 137 2.88 16.18 10.23
C LYS A 137 4.24 15.61 9.80
N THR A 138 5.00 16.40 9.04
CA THR A 138 6.36 16.04 8.66
C THR A 138 7.19 15.82 9.92
N ASP A 139 7.90 14.70 9.98
CA ASP A 139 8.82 14.34 11.05
C ASP A 139 10.19 13.99 10.45
N CYS A 140 11.24 14.66 10.91
CA CYS A 140 12.62 14.45 10.47
C CYS A 140 13.50 13.83 11.57
N SER A 141 12.86 13.18 12.55
CA SER A 141 13.58 12.42 13.58
C SER A 141 14.13 11.10 13.01
N ASN A 142 15.10 10.51 13.73
CA ASN A 142 15.73 9.24 13.36
C ASN A 142 14.82 8.02 13.65
N SER A 143 13.51 8.23 13.73
CA SER A 143 12.51 7.20 13.97
C SER A 143 11.28 7.51 13.16
N VAL A 144 10.73 6.50 12.50
CA VAL A 144 9.46 6.67 11.80
C VAL A 144 8.36 6.71 12.85
N PHE A 145 7.64 7.82 12.90
CA PHE A 145 6.34 7.93 13.57
C PHE A 145 5.36 8.60 12.61
N ALA A 146 4.69 7.79 11.79
CA ALA A 146 3.94 8.28 10.65
C ALA A 146 2.56 7.63 10.51
N THR A 147 1.60 8.42 10.04
CA THR A 147 0.25 7.98 9.66
C THR A 147 0.17 7.92 8.14
N PHE A 148 -0.36 6.83 7.60
CA PHE A 148 -0.47 6.59 6.17
C PHE A 148 -1.92 6.25 5.77
N ALA A 149 -2.43 6.86 4.70
CA ALA A 149 -3.74 6.55 4.11
C ALA A 149 -3.56 5.76 2.80
N PRO A 150 -4.38 4.73 2.52
CA PRO A 150 -4.20 3.83 1.37
C PRO A 150 -4.67 4.48 0.05
N ILE A 151 -3.96 5.52 -0.37
CA ILE A 151 -4.14 6.26 -1.61
C ILE A 151 -2.79 6.85 -2.03
N THR A 152 -2.66 7.21 -3.30
CA THR A 152 -1.47 7.88 -3.83
C THR A 152 -1.57 9.42 -3.72
N GLU A 153 -0.45 10.11 -3.93
CA GLU A 153 -0.44 11.57 -4.07
C GLU A 153 -1.32 12.04 -5.24
N ALA A 154 -1.35 11.28 -6.34
CA ALA A 154 -2.17 11.61 -7.50
C ALA A 154 -3.67 11.53 -7.18
N ASP A 155 -4.07 10.56 -6.36
CA ASP A 155 -5.46 10.34 -5.97
C ASP A 155 -6.01 11.46 -5.08
N LEU A 156 -5.16 12.19 -4.34
CA LEU A 156 -5.58 13.33 -3.53
C LEU A 156 -6.23 14.46 -4.34
N LYS A 157 -5.97 14.51 -5.66
CA LYS A 157 -6.58 15.48 -6.57
C LYS A 157 -7.92 15.01 -7.14
N ASN A 158 -8.31 13.76 -6.88
CA ASN A 158 -9.56 13.18 -7.33
C ASN A 158 -10.69 13.57 -6.36
N GLU A 159 -11.80 14.08 -6.88
CA GLU A 159 -12.98 14.42 -6.07
C GLU A 159 -13.55 13.20 -5.31
N ASN A 160 -13.34 11.99 -5.86
CA ASN A 160 -13.80 10.72 -5.29
C ASN A 160 -12.70 9.95 -4.55
N TYR A 161 -11.65 10.61 -4.06
CA TYR A 161 -10.54 9.94 -3.36
C TYR A 161 -10.99 9.09 -2.16
N MET A 162 -12.12 9.45 -1.54
CA MET A 162 -12.72 8.69 -0.44
C MET A 162 -13.18 7.29 -0.86
N ASP A 163 -13.67 7.11 -2.09
CA ASP A 163 -14.09 5.81 -2.58
C ASP A 163 -12.87 4.97 -2.96
N LEU A 164 -11.81 5.58 -3.49
CA LEU A 164 -10.52 4.92 -3.73
C LEU A 164 -9.91 4.39 -2.42
N ILE A 165 -9.99 5.15 -1.32
CA ILE A 165 -9.58 4.67 0.01
C ILE A 165 -10.37 3.39 0.37
N LYS A 166 -11.69 3.38 0.20
CA LYS A 166 -12.53 2.22 0.55
C LYS A 166 -12.20 1.01 -0.31
N GLU A 167 -12.03 1.19 -1.62
CA GLU A 167 -11.65 0.13 -2.56
C GLU A 167 -10.30 -0.50 -2.16
N ASN A 168 -9.30 0.34 -1.88
CA ASN A 168 -7.99 -0.14 -1.42
C ASN A 168 -8.09 -0.87 -0.08
N VAL A 169 -8.92 -0.38 0.86
CA VAL A 169 -9.19 -1.08 2.13
C VAL A 169 -9.88 -2.43 1.90
N ASP A 170 -10.79 -2.53 0.93
CA ASP A 170 -11.44 -3.78 0.57
C ASP A 170 -10.46 -4.80 0.01
N ILE A 171 -9.48 -4.37 -0.78
CA ILE A 171 -8.38 -5.23 -1.25
C ILE A 171 -7.49 -5.67 -0.06
N LEU A 172 -7.13 -4.73 0.81
CA LEU A 172 -6.30 -4.96 2.01
C LEU A 172 -6.97 -5.89 3.05
N LYS A 173 -8.30 -6.01 3.03
CA LYS A 173 -9.05 -6.99 3.85
C LYS A 173 -9.02 -8.40 3.26
N GLN A 174 -8.75 -8.54 1.97
CA GLN A 174 -8.79 -9.81 1.26
C GLN A 174 -7.45 -10.54 1.31
N TYR A 175 -6.34 -9.83 1.10
CA TYR A 175 -5.03 -10.45 0.91
C TYR A 175 -4.06 -10.17 2.06
N ASP A 176 -3.23 -11.16 2.37
CA ASP A 176 -2.15 -11.02 3.34
C ASP A 176 -1.02 -10.18 2.73
N TRP A 177 -0.31 -9.40 3.54
CA TRP A 177 0.85 -8.67 3.05
C TRP A 177 2.11 -9.54 3.09
N VAL A 178 2.97 -9.35 2.09
CA VAL A 178 4.22 -10.11 1.92
C VAL A 178 5.43 -9.25 2.23
N THR A 179 5.41 -7.99 1.76
CA THR A 179 6.50 -7.05 2.00
C THR A 179 5.94 -5.63 2.06
N ILE A 180 6.46 -4.85 2.99
CA ILE A 180 6.16 -3.45 3.15
C ILE A 180 7.44 -2.66 2.83
N ARG A 181 7.35 -1.65 1.96
CA ARG A 181 8.39 -0.65 1.77
C ARG A 181 7.94 0.67 2.38
N ILE A 182 8.71 1.23 3.30
CA ILE A 182 8.50 2.58 3.83
C ILE A 182 9.59 3.47 3.25
N GLN A 183 9.20 4.54 2.57
CA GLN A 183 10.09 5.48 1.89
C GLN A 183 10.01 6.86 2.58
N GLY A 184 11.13 7.28 3.16
CA GLY A 184 11.34 8.65 3.62
C GLY A 184 11.92 9.52 2.51
N SER A 185 12.37 10.73 2.86
CA SER A 185 12.94 11.68 1.89
C SER A 185 14.27 11.22 1.29
N GLU A 186 15.05 10.40 2.01
CA GLU A 186 16.39 10.00 1.59
C GLU A 186 16.49 8.49 1.37
N TYR A 187 15.96 7.70 2.30
CA TYR A 187 16.13 6.24 2.30
C TYR A 187 14.79 5.51 2.37
N TYR A 188 14.84 4.21 2.13
CA TYR A 188 13.73 3.30 2.36
C TYR A 188 14.15 2.12 3.22
N ILE A 189 13.15 1.48 3.79
CA ILE A 189 13.31 0.21 4.48
C ILE A 189 12.24 -0.77 4.03
N ASP A 190 12.68 -1.99 3.74
CA ASP A 190 11.82 -3.12 3.45
C ASP A 190 11.60 -3.93 4.73
N ILE A 191 10.34 -4.27 4.98
CA ILE A 191 9.87 -4.99 6.15
C ILE A 191 9.16 -6.25 5.68
N THR A 192 9.46 -7.38 6.32
CA THR A 192 8.77 -8.66 6.13
C THR A 192 8.02 -9.06 7.40
N PRO A 193 6.99 -9.92 7.32
CA PRO A 193 6.24 -10.34 8.50
C PRO A 193 7.14 -11.00 9.54
N ARG A 194 6.88 -10.72 10.82
CA ARG A 194 7.61 -11.28 11.96
C ARG A 194 6.66 -11.97 12.93
N ILE A 195 6.73 -13.30 12.96
CA ILE A 195 5.94 -14.12 13.87
C ILE A 195 6.44 -13.91 15.30
N THR A 196 5.52 -13.68 16.23
CA THR A 196 5.80 -13.60 17.67
C THR A 196 4.71 -14.30 18.47
N LYS A 197 4.97 -14.59 19.75
CA LYS A 197 3.92 -15.13 20.65
C LYS A 197 2.67 -14.23 20.73
N LYS A 198 2.85 -12.90 20.63
CA LYS A 198 1.75 -11.92 20.69
C LYS A 198 1.06 -11.70 19.34
N THR A 199 1.74 -12.04 18.25
CA THR A 199 1.31 -11.80 16.89
C THR A 199 1.69 -13.03 16.04
N PRO A 200 0.89 -14.10 16.09
CA PRO A 200 1.21 -15.36 15.41
C PRO A 200 1.04 -15.27 13.90
N ASN A 201 0.13 -14.42 13.42
CA ASN A 201 -0.20 -14.23 11.99
C ASN A 201 0.06 -12.77 11.56
N PRO A 202 1.32 -12.28 11.61
CA PRO A 202 1.67 -10.89 11.29
C PRO A 202 1.27 -10.45 9.89
N GLU A 203 1.31 -11.36 8.91
CA GLU A 203 0.91 -11.16 7.51
C GLU A 203 -0.56 -10.75 7.35
N GLN A 204 -1.38 -11.00 8.38
CA GLN A 204 -2.80 -10.63 8.40
C GLN A 204 -3.06 -9.24 8.99
N PHE A 205 -2.02 -8.43 9.28
CA PHE A 205 -2.16 -7.12 9.93
C PHE A 205 -3.30 -6.26 9.34
N PHE A 206 -3.26 -5.96 8.05
CA PHE A 206 -4.27 -5.11 7.42
C PHE A 206 -5.67 -5.72 7.50
N ARG A 207 -5.78 -7.03 7.21
CA ARG A 207 -7.04 -7.75 7.25
C ARG A 207 -7.66 -7.71 8.64
N GLN A 208 -6.87 -8.02 9.67
CA GLN A 208 -7.33 -8.07 11.06
C GLN A 208 -7.77 -6.69 11.55
N HIS A 209 -6.95 -5.66 11.28
CA HIS A 209 -7.20 -4.31 11.76
C HIS A 209 -8.36 -3.62 11.02
N PHE A 210 -8.41 -3.65 9.68
CA PHE A 210 -9.49 -3.02 8.93
C PHE A 210 -10.83 -3.76 9.06
N THR A 211 -10.83 -5.08 9.22
CA THR A 211 -12.05 -5.83 9.56
C THR A 211 -12.55 -5.44 10.95
N SER A 212 -11.65 -5.27 11.93
CA SER A 212 -12.04 -4.82 13.28
C SER A 212 -12.68 -3.44 13.28
N ILE A 213 -12.14 -2.50 12.49
CA ILE A 213 -12.75 -1.18 12.29
C ILE A 213 -14.14 -1.33 11.65
N SER A 214 -14.26 -2.11 10.58
CA SER A 214 -15.53 -2.27 9.85
C SER A 214 -16.63 -2.85 10.75
N ASN A 215 -16.29 -3.70 11.72
CA ASN A 215 -17.23 -4.24 12.70
C ASN A 215 -17.73 -3.21 13.74
N LYS A 216 -17.15 -2.00 13.77
CA LYS A 216 -17.49 -0.90 14.70
C LYS A 216 -18.11 0.31 13.98
N LEU A 217 -18.16 0.29 12.66
CA LEU A 217 -18.86 1.29 11.87
C LEU A 217 -20.36 1.03 11.96
#